data_AF-A0A9E4BCV1-F1
#
_entry.id   AF-A0A9E4BCV1-F1
#
_cell.length_a   1.000
_cell.length_b   1.000
_cell.length_c   1.000
_cell.angle_alpha   90.00
_cell.angle_beta   90.00
_cell.angle_gamma   90.00
#
_symmetry.space_group_name_H-M   'P 1'
#
loop_
_entity.id
_entity.type
_entity.pdbx_description
1 polymer ?
#
loop_
_entity_poly.entity_id
_entity_poly.type
_entity_poly.pdbx_seq_one_letter_code
_entity_poly.pdbx_strand_id
1 'polypeptide(L)'
;MANYPGFVLGSAMKRLLKDPLGHFLLLGLGLFVLFAWVSKNEPPVDDSVIEVDREALLAYIQYHAQAFSPEAAAQHFDALSAEELERLVDAFVREEALYREALALGMDKTDHVIKHRLVQSIEFITDDLALRLTEVTDADLEAYYQANRDRYAIEPTVTFTHVFFNAERHGAEQAL
;
A
#
# COMPACT_ATOMS: atom_id res chain seq x y z
N MET A 1 -48.22 -54.75 2.97
CA MET A 1 -47.70 -53.61 2.17
C MET A 1 -46.44 -53.08 2.84
N ALA A 2 -45.50 -52.59 2.03
CA ALA A 2 -44.23 -51.90 2.34
C ALA A 2 -42.96 -52.76 2.17
N ASN A 3 -42.38 -52.67 0.97
CA ASN A 3 -41.11 -53.24 0.56
C ASN A 3 -40.17 -52.04 0.29
N TYR A 4 -39.07 -51.89 1.02
CA TYR A 4 -38.07 -50.85 0.79
C TYR A 4 -36.84 -51.47 0.09
N PRO A 5 -36.41 -50.97 -1.08
CA PRO A 5 -35.26 -51.53 -1.77
C PRO A 5 -33.95 -51.03 -1.12
N GLY A 6 -33.03 -51.97 -0.86
CA GLY A 6 -31.69 -51.70 -0.35
C GLY A 6 -30.83 -50.92 -1.34
N PHE A 7 -30.11 -49.93 -0.81
CA PHE A 7 -29.18 -49.07 -1.53
C PHE A 7 -27.92 -49.87 -1.94
N VAL A 8 -27.67 -50.01 -3.24
CA VAL A 8 -26.55 -50.79 -3.79
C VAL A 8 -25.30 -49.92 -3.90
N LEU A 9 -24.40 -49.99 -2.91
CA LEU A 9 -23.11 -49.26 -2.90
C LEU A 9 -22.18 -49.61 -4.08
N GLY A 10 -22.33 -50.79 -4.70
CA GLY A 10 -21.39 -51.30 -5.70
C GLY A 10 -21.49 -50.65 -7.09
N SER A 11 -22.63 -50.03 -7.45
CA SER A 11 -22.85 -49.47 -8.79
C SER A 11 -22.39 -48.00 -8.91
N ALA A 12 -22.42 -47.24 -7.82
CA ALA A 12 -21.95 -45.86 -7.78
C ALA A 12 -20.42 -45.76 -7.96
N MET A 13 -19.66 -46.69 -7.37
CA MET A 13 -18.20 -46.72 -7.43
C MET A 13 -17.66 -46.89 -8.87
N LYS A 14 -18.32 -47.73 -9.68
CA LYS A 14 -17.93 -47.98 -11.09
C LYS A 14 -18.31 -46.83 -12.03
N ARG A 15 -19.28 -46.00 -11.64
CA ARG A 15 -19.69 -44.79 -12.36
C ARG A 15 -18.71 -43.65 -12.09
N LEU A 16 -18.27 -43.51 -10.85
CA LEU A 16 -17.28 -42.52 -10.42
C LEU A 16 -15.93 -42.68 -11.16
N LEU A 17 -15.52 -43.91 -11.48
CA LEU A 17 -14.28 -44.18 -12.23
C LEU A 17 -14.40 -43.97 -13.76
N LYS A 18 -15.60 -43.77 -14.31
CA LYS A 18 -15.82 -43.53 -15.75
C LYS A 18 -16.21 -42.09 -16.05
N ASP A 19 -16.40 -41.28 -15.02
CA ASP A 19 -16.80 -39.89 -15.13
C ASP A 19 -15.52 -39.01 -15.11
N PRO A 20 -15.30 -38.12 -16.10
CA PRO A 20 -14.16 -37.20 -16.10
C PRO A 20 -14.05 -36.39 -14.80
N LEU A 21 -15.16 -36.15 -14.10
CA LEU A 21 -15.19 -35.47 -12.82
C LEU A 21 -14.51 -36.27 -11.70
N GLY A 22 -14.63 -37.61 -11.73
CA GLY A 22 -13.98 -38.50 -10.75
C GLY A 22 -12.46 -38.58 -10.94
N HIS A 23 -11.98 -38.53 -12.18
CA HIS A 23 -10.55 -38.43 -12.46
C HIS A 23 -9.95 -37.11 -12.00
N PHE A 24 -10.65 -36.00 -12.25
CA PHE A 24 -10.22 -34.69 -11.75
C PHE A 24 -10.11 -34.68 -10.22
N LEU A 25 -11.09 -35.24 -9.52
CA LEU A 25 -11.11 -35.29 -8.06
C LEU A 25 -10.02 -36.22 -7.51
N LEU A 26 -9.75 -37.36 -8.15
CA LEU A 26 -8.64 -38.25 -7.81
C LEU A 26 -7.26 -37.62 -8.05
N LEU A 27 -7.09 -36.92 -9.18
CA LEU A 27 -5.86 -36.19 -9.48
C LEU A 27 -5.64 -35.04 -8.49
N GLY A 28 -6.68 -34.27 -8.18
CA GLY A 28 -6.62 -33.20 -7.18
C GLY A 28 -6.29 -33.73 -5.79
N LEU A 29 -6.91 -34.84 -5.38
CA LEU A 29 -6.59 -35.50 -4.12
C LEU A 29 -5.15 -36.04 -4.10
N GLY A 30 -4.70 -36.64 -5.20
CA GLY A 30 -3.32 -37.11 -5.35
C GLY A 30 -2.31 -35.96 -5.25
N LEU A 31 -2.57 -34.83 -5.92
CA LEU A 31 -1.75 -33.63 -5.84
C LEU A 31 -1.74 -33.06 -4.42
N PHE A 32 -2.90 -33.01 -3.74
CA PHE A 32 -3.01 -32.53 -2.37
C PHE A 32 -2.22 -33.38 -1.37
N VAL A 33 -2.28 -34.72 -1.51
CA VAL A 33 -1.50 -35.64 -0.68
C VAL A 33 -0.01 -35.52 -0.97
N LEU A 34 0.38 -35.40 -2.24
CA LEU A 34 1.76 -35.18 -2.64
C LEU A 34 2.29 -33.86 -2.07
N PHE A 35 1.52 -32.77 -2.21
CA PHE A 35 1.84 -31.47 -1.64
C PHE A 35 2.00 -31.56 -0.13
N ALA A 36 1.03 -32.14 0.58
CA ALA A 36 1.10 -32.34 2.02
C ALA A 36 2.28 -33.24 2.45
N TRP A 37 2.75 -34.15 1.60
CA TRP A 37 3.92 -34.97 1.87
C TRP A 37 5.24 -34.24 1.63
N VAL A 38 5.31 -33.41 0.58
CA VAL A 38 6.49 -32.56 0.28
C VAL A 38 6.62 -31.45 1.32
N SER A 39 5.52 -30.81 1.72
CA SER A 39 5.48 -29.72 2.70
C SER A 39 5.56 -30.19 4.16
N LYS A 40 5.65 -31.51 4.44
CA LYS A 40 5.83 -32.02 5.82
C LYS A 40 7.10 -31.54 6.52
N ASN A 41 8.09 -31.11 5.74
CA ASN A 41 9.37 -30.61 6.22
C ASN A 41 9.46 -29.08 6.18
N GLU A 42 8.42 -28.38 5.72
CA GLU A 42 8.30 -26.96 6.02
C GLU A 42 8.02 -26.87 7.52
N PRO A 43 8.90 -26.23 8.31
CA PRO A 43 8.60 -25.97 9.70
C PRO A 43 7.22 -25.32 9.77
N PRO A 44 6.35 -25.67 10.73
CA PRO A 44 5.19 -24.83 11.01
C PRO A 44 5.71 -23.40 11.12
N VAL A 45 5.06 -22.46 10.42
CA VAL A 45 5.41 -21.03 10.50
C VAL A 45 5.47 -20.69 11.97
N ASP A 46 6.68 -20.59 12.49
CA ASP A 46 6.91 -20.34 13.89
C ASP A 46 6.75 -18.84 14.03
N ASP A 47 5.61 -18.42 14.57
CA ASP A 47 5.31 -17.00 14.77
C ASP A 47 6.40 -16.30 15.62
N SER A 48 7.25 -17.06 16.34
CA SER A 48 8.39 -16.55 17.11
C SER A 48 9.69 -16.38 16.29
N VAL A 49 9.77 -16.91 15.07
CA VAL A 49 10.93 -16.76 14.19
C VAL A 49 10.67 -15.66 13.17
N ILE A 50 11.62 -14.72 13.10
CA ILE A 50 11.66 -13.69 12.07
C ILE A 50 12.72 -14.11 11.07
N GLU A 51 12.29 -14.55 9.89
CA GLU A 51 13.19 -14.85 8.79
C GLU A 51 13.73 -13.55 8.20
N VAL A 52 15.05 -13.39 8.25
CA VAL A 52 15.74 -12.23 7.69
C VAL A 52 16.50 -12.68 6.47
N ASP A 53 15.96 -12.36 5.30
CA ASP A 53 16.61 -12.60 4.02
C ASP A 53 16.96 -11.28 3.31
N ARG A 54 17.72 -11.40 2.22
CA ARG A 54 18.14 -10.22 1.44
C ARG A 54 16.95 -9.49 0.82
N GLU A 55 15.90 -10.21 0.43
CA GLU A 55 14.74 -9.61 -0.24
C GLU A 55 13.95 -8.73 0.75
N ALA A 56 13.71 -9.24 1.96
CA ALA A 56 13.09 -8.53 3.07
C ALA A 56 13.88 -7.28 3.45
N LEU A 57 15.22 -7.38 3.57
CA LEU A 57 16.06 -6.23 3.88
C LEU A 57 16.08 -5.18 2.76
N LEU A 58 16.04 -5.60 1.49
CA LEU A 58 15.93 -4.68 0.36
C LEU A 58 14.58 -3.96 0.34
N ALA A 59 13.48 -4.67 0.58
CA ALA A 59 12.16 -4.07 0.70
C ALA A 59 12.12 -3.05 1.86
N TYR A 60 12.72 -3.40 2.99
CA TYR A 60 12.84 -2.53 4.16
C TYR A 60 13.64 -1.25 3.83
N ILE A 61 14.78 -1.37 3.13
CA ILE A 61 15.55 -0.21 2.66
C ILE A 61 14.74 0.64 1.67
N GLN A 62 14.03 0.03 0.71
CA GLN A 62 13.24 0.79 -0.27
C GLN A 62 12.19 1.66 0.42
N TYR A 63 11.51 1.10 1.42
CA TYR A 63 10.50 1.81 2.20
C TYR A 63 11.12 2.93 3.06
N HIS A 64 12.22 2.64 3.76
CA HIS A 64 12.81 3.58 4.73
C HIS A 64 13.75 4.63 4.12
N ALA A 65 14.52 4.26 3.10
CA ALA A 65 15.52 5.13 2.47
C ALA A 65 14.93 6.05 1.40
N GLN A 66 13.61 5.97 1.14
CA GLN A 66 12.95 6.64 0.01
C GLN A 66 13.64 6.34 -1.33
N ALA A 67 14.31 5.19 -1.43
CA ALA A 67 14.98 4.75 -2.63
C ALA A 67 13.93 4.18 -3.58
N PHE A 68 13.32 5.05 -4.38
CA PHE A 68 12.21 4.70 -5.29
C PHE A 68 12.61 3.77 -6.44
N SER A 69 13.90 3.41 -6.60
CA SER A 69 14.34 2.41 -7.57
C SER A 69 14.93 1.17 -6.89
N PRO A 70 14.55 -0.04 -7.32
CA PRO A 70 15.11 -1.29 -6.81
C PRO A 70 16.64 -1.36 -6.95
N GLU A 71 17.17 -0.77 -8.01
CA GLU A 71 18.60 -0.73 -8.31
C GLU A 71 19.38 0.10 -7.29
N ALA A 72 18.86 1.28 -6.91
CA ALA A 72 19.51 2.14 -5.91
C ALA A 72 19.51 1.48 -4.54
N ALA A 73 18.42 0.80 -4.17
CA ALA A 73 18.35 0.05 -2.92
C ALA A 73 19.36 -1.10 -2.87
N ALA A 74 19.51 -1.84 -3.98
CA ALA A 74 20.50 -2.91 -4.09
C ALA A 74 21.94 -2.38 -3.97
N GLN A 75 22.27 -1.30 -4.68
CA GLN A 75 23.58 -0.67 -4.59
C GLN A 75 23.88 -0.16 -3.18
N HIS A 76 22.90 0.43 -2.51
CA HIS A 76 23.05 0.88 -1.12
C HIS A 76 23.28 -0.31 -0.18
N PHE A 77 22.49 -1.38 -0.30
CA PHE A 77 22.65 -2.59 0.50
C PHE A 77 24.04 -3.20 0.33
N ASP A 78 24.51 -3.35 -0.91
CA ASP A 78 25.81 -3.94 -1.22
C ASP A 78 27.00 -3.06 -0.76
N ALA A 79 26.75 -1.78 -0.48
CA ALA A 79 27.74 -0.84 0.03
C ALA A 79 27.81 -0.79 1.57
N LEU A 80 26.90 -1.46 2.29
CA LEU A 80 26.87 -1.46 3.76
C LEU A 80 28.10 -2.18 4.34
N SER A 81 28.70 -1.58 5.35
CA SER A 81 29.65 -2.28 6.22
C SER A 81 28.95 -3.35 7.05
N ALA A 82 29.73 -4.28 7.63
CA ALA A 82 29.18 -5.32 8.50
C ALA A 82 28.43 -4.75 9.71
N GLU A 83 28.92 -3.65 10.31
CA GLU A 83 28.27 -2.96 11.43
C GLU A 83 26.98 -2.25 11.01
N GLU A 84 26.92 -1.73 9.78
CA GLU A 84 25.68 -1.15 9.24
C GLU A 84 24.65 -2.22 8.90
N LEU A 85 25.10 -3.35 8.36
CA LEU A 85 24.24 -4.49 8.08
C LEU A 85 23.64 -5.06 9.37
N GLU A 86 24.43 -5.22 10.43
CA GLU A 86 23.94 -5.67 11.74
C GLU A 86 22.88 -4.70 12.30
N ARG A 87 23.15 -3.40 12.24
CA ARG A 87 22.17 -2.37 12.65
C ARG A 87 20.88 -2.40 11.81
N LEU A 88 20.99 -2.65 10.51
CA LEU A 88 19.85 -2.78 9.62
C LEU A 88 18.99 -4.00 10.00
N VAL A 89 19.64 -5.15 10.23
CA VAL A 89 19.00 -6.39 10.66
C VAL A 89 18.29 -6.18 12.00
N ASP A 90 18.96 -5.58 12.99
CA ASP A 90 18.37 -5.28 14.30
C ASP A 90 17.15 -4.36 14.21
N ALA A 91 17.20 -3.35 13.33
CA ALA A 91 16.09 -2.45 13.11
C ALA A 91 14.90 -3.17 12.49
N PHE A 92 15.14 -3.97 11.44
CA PHE A 92 14.13 -4.78 10.78
C PHE A 92 13.46 -5.78 11.75
N VAL A 93 14.26 -6.54 12.50
CA VAL A 93 13.75 -7.53 13.46
C VAL A 93 12.92 -6.87 14.55
N ARG A 94 13.36 -5.71 15.05
CA ARG A 94 12.60 -4.95 16.05
C ARG A 94 11.26 -4.48 15.52
N GLU A 95 11.23 -3.94 14.30
CA GLU A 95 9.99 -3.48 13.67
C GLU A 95 9.02 -4.64 13.49
N GLU A 96 9.47 -5.77 12.94
CA GLU A 96 8.65 -6.95 12.72
C GLU A 96 8.12 -7.53 14.04
N ALA A 97 8.95 -7.58 15.08
CA ALA A 97 8.52 -8.01 16.41
C ALA A 97 7.42 -7.11 17.00
N LEU A 98 7.57 -5.79 16.89
CA LEU A 98 6.57 -4.83 17.36
C LEU A 98 5.28 -4.89 16.53
N TYR A 99 5.40 -5.09 15.22
CA TYR A 99 4.25 -5.25 14.34
C TYR A 99 3.44 -6.50 14.70
N ARG A 100 4.11 -7.65 14.90
CA ARG A 100 3.45 -8.89 15.35
C ARG A 100 2.78 -8.72 16.71
N GLU A 101 3.41 -8.04 17.65
CA GLU A 101 2.81 -7.74 18.96
C GLU A 101 1.56 -6.85 18.80
N ALA A 102 1.62 -5.82 17.95
CA ALA A 102 0.47 -4.96 17.69
C ALA A 102 -0.72 -5.74 17.09
N LEU A 103 -0.46 -6.72 16.22
CA LEU A 103 -1.49 -7.63 15.70
C LEU A 103 -2.03 -8.57 16.78
N ALA A 104 -1.16 -9.13 17.64
CA ALA A 104 -1.56 -9.98 18.75
C ALA A 104 -2.47 -9.24 19.75
N LEU A 105 -2.22 -7.93 19.95
CA LEU A 105 -3.06 -7.03 20.74
C LEU A 105 -4.34 -6.58 20.01
N GLY A 106 -4.49 -6.90 18.72
CA GLY A 106 -5.66 -6.53 17.92
C GLY A 106 -5.77 -5.03 17.64
N MET A 107 -4.64 -4.32 17.58
CA MET A 107 -4.62 -2.87 17.31
C MET A 107 -5.18 -2.54 15.92
N ASP A 108 -4.97 -3.42 14.94
CA ASP A 108 -5.51 -3.33 13.58
C ASP A 108 -7.04 -3.23 13.50
N LYS A 109 -7.75 -3.81 14.49
CA LYS A 109 -9.23 -3.89 14.54
C LYS A 109 -9.85 -2.83 15.42
N THR A 110 -9.12 -2.39 16.44
CA THR A 110 -9.67 -1.57 17.55
C THR A 110 -9.28 -0.11 17.47
N ASP A 111 -8.19 0.22 16.75
CA ASP A 111 -7.67 1.58 16.68
C ASP A 111 -8.22 2.36 15.47
N HIS A 112 -8.88 3.49 15.75
CA HIS A 112 -9.42 4.37 14.70
C HIS A 112 -8.33 5.06 13.87
N VAL A 113 -7.15 5.33 14.45
CA VAL A 113 -6.01 5.91 13.74
C VAL A 113 -5.48 4.93 12.70
N ILE A 114 -5.32 3.65 13.06
CA ILE A 114 -4.88 2.61 12.11
C ILE A 114 -5.91 2.46 10.99
N LYS A 115 -7.21 2.39 11.32
CA LYS A 115 -8.27 2.34 10.31
C LYS A 115 -8.21 3.53 9.35
N HIS A 116 -8.04 4.75 9.86
CA HIS A 116 -7.97 5.93 9.00
C HIS A 116 -6.71 5.93 8.12
N ARG A 117 -5.57 5.45 8.65
CA ARG A 117 -4.33 5.30 7.88
C ARG A 117 -4.49 4.32 6.71
N LEU A 118 -5.19 3.20 6.92
CA LEU A 118 -5.49 2.24 5.85
C LEU A 118 -6.39 2.85 4.77
N VAL A 119 -7.39 3.64 5.17
CA VAL A 119 -8.25 4.38 4.23
C VAL A 119 -7.42 5.34 3.38
N GLN A 120 -6.58 6.17 4.01
CA GLN A 120 -5.68 7.08 3.31
C GLN A 120 -4.74 6.35 2.33
N SER A 121 -4.25 5.16 2.71
CA SER A 121 -3.39 4.36 1.84
C SER A 121 -4.12 3.89 0.57
N ILE A 122 -5.39 3.51 0.69
CA ILE A 122 -6.20 3.11 -0.48
C ILE A 122 -6.54 4.33 -1.33
N GLU A 123 -6.93 5.44 -0.71
CA GLU A 123 -7.23 6.70 -1.42
C GLU A 123 -6.03 7.14 -2.28
N PHE A 124 -4.81 7.10 -1.73
CA PHE A 124 -3.59 7.40 -2.47
C PHE A 124 -3.40 6.50 -3.71
N ILE A 125 -3.61 5.19 -3.58
CA ILE A 125 -3.47 4.24 -4.70
C ILE A 125 -4.53 4.52 -5.77
N THR A 126 -5.76 4.81 -5.36
CA THR A 126 -6.86 5.06 -6.30
C THR A 126 -6.71 6.39 -7.03
N ASP A 127 -6.18 7.42 -6.37
CA ASP A 127 -5.93 8.72 -6.98
C ASP A 127 -4.82 8.63 -8.04
N ASP A 128 -3.72 7.92 -7.76
CA ASP A 128 -2.66 7.68 -8.76
C ASP A 128 -3.19 6.91 -9.97
N LEU A 129 -4.03 5.89 -9.75
CA LEU A 129 -4.65 5.13 -10.84
C LEU A 129 -5.57 6.02 -11.68
N ALA A 130 -6.37 6.88 -11.05
CA ALA A 130 -7.26 7.81 -11.75
C ALA A 130 -6.47 8.83 -12.60
N LEU A 131 -5.35 9.33 -12.08
CA LEU A 131 -4.44 10.22 -12.81
C LEU A 131 -3.80 9.52 -14.02
N ARG A 132 -3.40 8.25 -13.89
CA ARG A 132 -2.82 7.49 -15.02
C ARG A 132 -3.83 7.14 -16.11
N LEU A 133 -5.12 7.03 -15.77
CA LEU A 133 -6.18 6.72 -16.74
C LEU A 133 -6.57 7.93 -17.61
N THR A 134 -6.14 9.13 -17.23
CA THR A 134 -6.46 10.38 -17.93
C THR A 134 -5.18 11.01 -18.45
N GLU A 135 -4.80 10.71 -19.69
CA GLU A 135 -3.67 11.36 -20.35
C GLU A 135 -4.02 12.84 -20.61
N VAL A 136 -3.53 13.74 -19.75
CA VAL A 136 -3.65 15.19 -19.97
C VAL A 136 -2.52 15.60 -20.90
N THR A 137 -2.88 16.12 -22.08
CA THR A 137 -1.90 16.58 -23.07
C THR A 137 -1.49 18.04 -22.83
N ASP A 138 -0.35 18.45 -23.36
CA ASP A 138 0.07 19.87 -23.33
C ASP A 138 -0.96 20.80 -23.98
N ALA A 139 -1.70 20.31 -24.98
CA ALA A 139 -2.77 21.07 -25.62
C ALA A 139 -3.97 21.29 -24.67
N ASP A 140 -4.30 20.31 -23.83
CA ASP A 140 -5.34 20.43 -22.82
C ASP A 140 -4.95 21.44 -21.73
N LEU A 141 -3.66 21.43 -21.34
CA LEU A 141 -3.10 22.40 -20.39
C LEU A 141 -3.16 23.83 -20.94
N GLU A 142 -2.74 24.03 -22.19
CA GLU A 142 -2.77 25.35 -22.84
C GLU A 142 -4.22 25.85 -22.98
N ALA A 143 -5.16 24.99 -23.40
CA ALA A 143 -6.56 25.34 -23.51
C ALA A 143 -7.17 25.72 -22.15
N TYR A 144 -6.86 24.95 -21.10
CA TYR A 144 -7.32 25.26 -19.74
C TYR A 144 -6.71 26.56 -19.22
N TYR A 145 -5.41 26.78 -19.43
CA TYR A 145 -4.72 28.00 -19.02
C TYR A 145 -5.35 29.23 -19.68
N GLN A 146 -5.51 29.21 -21.02
CA GLN A 146 -6.12 30.33 -21.74
C GLN A 146 -7.55 30.63 -21.26
N ALA A 147 -8.34 29.60 -20.96
CA ALA A 147 -9.70 29.76 -20.44
C ALA A 147 -9.75 30.29 -18.99
N ASN A 148 -8.66 30.18 -18.22
CA ASN A 148 -8.61 30.53 -16.80
C ASN A 148 -7.55 31.61 -16.47
N ARG A 149 -7.04 32.35 -17.47
CA ARG A 149 -5.93 33.32 -17.30
C ARG A 149 -6.11 34.30 -16.15
N ASP A 150 -7.33 34.77 -15.93
CA ASP A 150 -7.65 35.74 -14.89
C ASP A 150 -7.38 35.20 -13.47
N ARG A 151 -7.46 33.88 -13.25
CA ARG A 151 -7.15 33.22 -11.97
C ARG A 151 -5.66 33.16 -11.66
N TYR A 152 -4.83 33.33 -12.69
CA TYR A 152 -3.37 33.32 -12.58
C TYR A 152 -2.77 34.73 -12.65
N ALA A 153 -3.61 35.77 -12.72
CA ALA A 153 -3.16 37.15 -12.66
C ALA A 153 -2.81 37.52 -11.22
N ILE A 154 -1.63 38.12 -11.02
CA ILE A 154 -1.26 38.72 -9.74
C ILE A 154 -1.97 40.07 -9.64
N GLU A 155 -2.75 40.28 -8.58
CA GLU A 155 -3.43 41.56 -8.37
C GLU A 155 -2.43 42.71 -8.26
N PRO A 156 -2.68 43.84 -8.95
CA PRO A 156 -1.81 45.00 -8.86
C PRO A 156 -1.85 45.56 -7.45
N THR A 157 -0.67 45.65 -6.82
CA THR A 157 -0.51 46.23 -5.49
C THR A 157 -0.10 47.69 -5.61
N VAL A 158 -0.75 48.58 -4.85
CA VAL A 158 -0.41 50.01 -4.81
C VAL A 158 -0.02 50.39 -3.38
N THR A 159 1.14 51.01 -3.24
CA THR A 159 1.59 51.61 -1.99
C THR A 159 1.38 53.12 -2.09
N PHE A 160 0.70 53.72 -1.12
CA PHE A 160 0.54 55.17 -1.03
C PHE A 160 0.74 55.65 0.40
N THR A 161 1.15 56.91 0.52
CA THR A 161 1.29 57.59 1.81
C THR A 161 0.18 58.60 1.95
N HIS A 162 -0.63 58.47 2.99
CA HIS A 162 -1.68 59.43 3.31
C HIS A 162 -1.18 60.37 4.41
N VAL A 163 -1.11 61.66 4.11
CA VAL A 163 -0.86 62.71 5.10
C VAL A 163 -2.21 63.31 5.48
N PHE A 164 -2.64 63.09 6.72
CA PHE A 164 -3.86 63.68 7.26
C PHE A 164 -3.55 65.08 7.81
N PHE A 165 -4.30 66.08 7.33
CA PHE A 165 -4.23 67.45 7.85
C PHE A 165 -5.44 67.77 8.71
N ASN A 166 -5.21 68.32 9.89
CA ASN A 166 -6.27 68.83 10.75
C ASN A 166 -6.52 70.32 10.42
N ALA A 167 -7.56 70.58 9.62
CA ALA A 167 -7.94 71.92 9.20
C ALA A 167 -8.42 72.83 10.35
N GLU A 168 -8.91 72.25 11.46
CA GLU A 168 -9.38 73.01 12.63
C GLU A 168 -8.22 73.58 13.47
N ARG A 169 -7.03 72.98 13.41
CA ARG A 169 -5.86 73.41 14.20
C ARG A 169 -4.88 74.31 13.44
N HIS A 170 -4.80 74.22 12.11
CA HIS A 170 -3.74 74.88 11.32
C HIS A 170 -4.23 75.81 10.20
N GLY A 171 -5.55 75.92 9.99
CA GLY A 171 -6.13 76.75 8.93
C GLY A 171 -5.99 76.12 7.54
N ALA A 172 -6.96 76.36 6.65
CA ALA A 172 -7.06 75.71 5.35
C ALA A 172 -5.91 76.02 4.36
N GLU A 173 -5.08 77.03 4.65
CA GLU A 173 -4.00 77.47 3.77
C GLU A 173 -2.74 76.59 3.83
N GLN A 174 -2.59 75.71 4.83
CA GLN A 174 -1.43 74.80 4.97
C GLN A 174 -1.70 73.36 4.52
N ALA A 175 -2.87 73.07 3.94
CA ALA A 175 -3.32 71.72 3.57
C ALA A 175 -3.13 71.36 2.08
N LEU A 176 -2.28 72.10 1.35
CA LEU A 176 -1.86 71.80 -0.02
C LEU A 176 -0.43 71.25 -0.07
#